data_AF-A0A924W4I0-F1
#
_entry.id   AF-A0A924W4I0-F1
#
_cell.length_a   1.000
_cell.length_b   1.000
_cell.length_c   1.000
_cell.angle_alpha   90.00
_cell.angle_beta   90.00
_cell.angle_gamma   90.00
#
_symmetry.space_group_name_H-M   'P 1'
#
loop_
_entity.id
_entity.type
_entity.pdbx_description
1 polymer ?
#
loop_
_entity_poly.entity_id
_entity_poly.type
_entity_poly.pdbx_seq_one_letter_code
_entity_poly.pdbx_strand_id
1 'polypeptide(L)'
;MLQRHLQDTYEYLFDTAHRALLEGASFAPFGAGIRKTGEQIHTNVDLPIEQSAPTDHISGLILGFRQDESDNGLIAAGLVFDGQSRSDEAAALCFHIEAANGSAVEVIVPYTRQPDSLIAFAEPQISAVESEIFTEVQ
;
A
#
# COMPACT_ATOMS: atom_id res chain seq x y z
N MET A 1 2.85 -9.50 -18.25
CA MET A 1 3.44 -10.06 -17.02
C MET A 1 3.57 -8.99 -15.94
N LEU A 2 4.14 -7.82 -16.23
CA LEU A 2 4.28 -6.74 -15.23
C LEU A 2 2.95 -6.26 -14.59
N GLN A 3 1.89 -6.16 -15.38
CA GLN A 3 0.55 -5.83 -14.89
C GLN A 3 -0.01 -6.86 -13.90
N ARG A 4 0.45 -8.11 -14.00
CA ARG A 4 0.09 -9.17 -13.05
C ARG A 4 0.79 -8.99 -11.70
N HIS A 5 2.04 -8.51 -11.69
CA HIS A 5 2.76 -8.25 -10.44
C HIS A 5 2.16 -7.08 -9.65
N LEU A 6 1.67 -6.04 -10.35
CA LEU A 6 0.89 -4.97 -9.72
C LEU A 6 -0.39 -5.52 -9.09
N GLN A 7 -1.11 -6.37 -9.82
CA GLN A 7 -2.32 -7.00 -9.33
C GLN A 7 -2.03 -7.93 -8.14
N ASP A 8 -1.03 -8.80 -8.22
CA ASP A 8 -0.63 -9.71 -7.15
C ASP A 8 -0.24 -8.92 -5.88
N THR A 9 0.46 -7.79 -6.05
CA THR A 9 0.83 -6.89 -4.93
C THR A 9 -0.41 -6.23 -4.33
N TYR A 10 -1.34 -5.75 -5.17
CA TYR A 10 -2.60 -5.18 -4.71
C TYR A 10 -3.45 -6.19 -3.92
N GLU A 11 -3.63 -7.40 -4.46
CA GLU A 11 -4.42 -8.46 -3.83
C GLU A 11 -3.84 -8.83 -2.45
N TYR A 12 -2.52 -8.98 -2.36
CA TYR A 12 -1.84 -9.25 -1.09
C TYR A 12 -2.06 -8.14 -0.05
N LEU A 13 -1.89 -6.88 -0.46
CA LEU A 13 -2.10 -5.73 0.41
C LEU A 13 -3.55 -5.62 0.86
N PHE A 14 -4.49 -5.84 -0.07
CA PHE A 14 -5.92 -5.77 0.19
C PHE A 14 -6.37 -6.83 1.20
N ASP A 15 -5.99 -8.10 0.98
CA ASP A 15 -6.36 -9.19 1.88
C ASP A 15 -5.80 -8.99 3.29
N THR A 16 -4.56 -8.51 3.38
CA THR A 16 -3.90 -8.23 4.65
C THR A 16 -4.57 -7.06 5.37
N ALA A 17 -4.87 -5.98 4.66
CA ALA A 17 -5.53 -4.80 5.23
C ALA A 17 -6.96 -5.10 5.66
N HIS A 18 -7.71 -5.85 4.85
CA HIS A 18 -9.06 -6.29 5.18
C HIS A 18 -9.06 -7.14 6.45
N ARG A 19 -8.12 -8.09 6.58
CA ARG A 19 -7.98 -8.91 7.79
C ARG A 19 -7.66 -8.06 9.02
N ALA A 20 -6.77 -7.08 8.88
CA ALA A 20 -6.45 -6.14 9.95
C ALA A 20 -7.66 -5.27 10.37
N LEU A 21 -8.50 -4.86 9.42
CA LEU A 21 -9.75 -4.14 9.71
C LEU A 21 -10.82 -4.98 10.41
N LEU A 22 -10.85 -6.30 10.16
CA LEU A 22 -11.75 -7.22 10.85
C LEU A 22 -11.28 -7.51 12.28
N GLU A 23 -9.97 -7.59 12.49
CA GLU A 23 -9.36 -7.87 13.79
C GLU A 23 -9.25 -6.61 14.68
N GLY A 24 -9.24 -5.40 14.09
CA GLY A 24 -9.01 -4.14 14.79
C GLY A 24 -9.84 -2.94 14.31
N ALA A 25 -9.72 -1.82 15.02
CA ALA A 25 -10.40 -0.56 14.67
C ALA A 25 -9.68 0.24 13.58
N SER A 26 -8.37 0.04 13.42
CA SER A 26 -7.51 0.63 12.39
C SER A 26 -6.17 -0.12 12.39
N PHE A 27 -5.32 0.09 11.38
CA PHE A 27 -4.00 -0.52 11.27
C PHE A 27 -2.94 0.51 10.85
N ALA A 28 -1.69 0.30 11.30
CA ALA A 28 -0.57 1.14 10.90
C ALA A 28 -0.18 0.86 9.44
N PRO A 29 0.30 1.87 8.68
CA PRO A 29 0.71 1.67 7.29
C PRO A 29 1.73 0.54 7.14
N PHE A 30 1.53 -0.30 6.14
CA PHE A 30 2.46 -1.37 5.78
C PHE A 30 2.57 -1.47 4.26
N GLY A 31 3.56 -2.23 3.79
CA GLY A 31 3.78 -2.45 2.38
C GLY A 31 4.17 -3.86 2.03
N ALA A 32 4.12 -4.15 0.74
CA ALA A 32 4.54 -5.39 0.16
C ALA A 32 5.27 -5.13 -1.16
N GLY A 33 6.16 -6.02 -1.54
CA GLY A 33 6.89 -5.93 -2.79
C GLY A 33 7.20 -7.28 -3.37
N ILE A 34 7.58 -7.28 -4.65
CA ILE A 34 8.02 -8.47 -5.37
C ILE A 34 9.41 -8.18 -5.90
N ARG A 35 10.38 -9.01 -5.53
CA ARG A 35 11.76 -8.94 -6.02
C ARG A 35 11.90 -9.53 -7.41
N LYS A 36 12.99 -9.20 -8.10
CA LYS A 36 13.35 -9.80 -9.41
C LYS A 36 13.50 -11.32 -9.37
N THR A 37 13.74 -11.89 -8.19
CA THR A 37 13.77 -13.33 -7.94
C THR A 37 12.38 -13.97 -7.93
N GLY A 38 11.29 -13.18 -7.87
CA GLY A 38 9.92 -13.63 -7.66
C GLY A 38 9.53 -13.79 -6.19
N GLU A 39 10.43 -13.51 -5.25
CA GLU A 39 10.15 -13.48 -3.82
C GLU A 39 9.21 -12.33 -3.46
N GLN A 40 8.15 -12.61 -2.71
CA GLN A 40 7.28 -11.59 -2.12
C GLN A 40 7.83 -11.18 -0.75
N ILE A 41 7.88 -9.87 -0.51
CA ILE A 41 8.31 -9.28 0.75
C ILE A 41 7.15 -8.52 1.39
N HIS A 42 7.11 -8.53 2.72
CA HIS A 42 6.20 -7.72 3.54
C HIS A 42 7.05 -6.80 4.41
N THR A 43 6.72 -5.52 4.44
CA THR A 43 7.44 -4.49 5.19
C THR A 43 6.46 -3.74 6.08
N ASN A 44 6.78 -3.65 7.37
CA ASN A 44 6.14 -2.74 8.30
C ASN A 44 7.17 -1.68 8.72
N VAL A 45 6.71 -0.49 9.10
CA VAL A 45 7.57 0.47 9.78
C VAL A 45 7.26 0.42 11.27
N ASP A 46 8.22 -0.08 12.06
CA ASP A 46 8.20 0.00 13.52
C ASP A 46 8.55 1.43 13.97
N LEU A 47 7.69 2.38 13.62
CA LEU A 47 7.69 3.71 14.23
C LEU A 47 6.73 3.69 15.43
N PRO A 48 7.10 4.31 16.58
CA PRO A 48 6.19 4.43 17.71
C PRO A 48 4.91 5.14 17.28
N ILE A 49 3.78 4.44 17.28
CA ILE A 49 2.46 4.94 16.85
C ILE A 49 2.08 6.22 17.63
N GLU A 50 2.58 6.38 18.86
CA GLU A 50 2.34 7.55 19.71
C GLU A 50 3.08 8.83 19.27
N GLN A 51 4.08 8.73 18.38
CA GLN A 51 4.99 9.82 18.03
C GLN A 51 5.12 10.09 16.53
N SER A 52 4.47 9.30 15.67
CA SER A 52 4.64 9.39 14.21
C SER A 52 3.29 9.61 13.52
N ALA A 53 3.26 10.57 12.59
CA ALA A 53 2.10 10.78 11.75
C ALA A 53 2.03 9.69 10.67
N PRO A 54 0.84 9.34 10.13
CA PRO A 54 0.73 8.36 9.04
C PRO A 54 1.65 8.65 7.85
N THR A 55 1.92 9.93 7.56
CA THR A 55 2.87 10.37 6.53
C THR A 55 4.31 9.96 6.81
N ASP A 56 4.72 9.88 8.07
CA ASP A 56 6.07 9.46 8.46
C ASP A 56 6.25 7.95 8.21
N HIS A 57 5.21 7.16 8.49
CA HIS A 57 5.20 5.73 8.18
C HIS A 57 5.25 5.49 6.66
N ILE A 58 4.45 6.23 5.87
CA ILE A 58 4.46 6.15 4.41
C ILE A 58 5.85 6.50 3.86
N SER A 59 6.45 7.60 4.33
CA SER A 59 7.80 8.00 3.94
C SER A 59 8.85 6.93 4.28
N GLY A 60 8.74 6.32 5.47
CA GLY A 60 9.61 5.23 5.90
C GLY A 60 9.50 3.98 5.02
N LEU A 61 8.27 3.60 4.62
CA LEU A 61 8.04 2.49 3.69
C LEU A 61 8.68 2.75 2.33
N ILE A 62 8.47 3.95 1.78
CA ILE A 62 9.04 4.34 0.47
C ILE A 62 10.56 4.27 0.51
N LEU A 63 11.18 4.83 1.56
CA LEU A 63 12.64 4.76 1.75
C LEU A 63 13.13 3.31 1.89
N GLY A 64 12.40 2.47 2.64
CA GLY A 64 12.71 1.05 2.77
C GLY A 64 12.65 0.30 1.44
N PHE A 65 11.62 0.54 0.63
CA PHE A 65 11.51 -0.07 -0.70
C PHE A 65 12.54 0.46 -1.69
N ARG A 66 12.91 1.74 -1.63
CA ARG A 66 14.03 2.28 -2.43
C ARG A 66 15.34 1.59 -2.09
N GLN A 67 15.61 1.37 -0.81
CA GLN A 67 16.81 0.65 -0.37
C GLN A 67 16.77 -0.81 -0.85
N ASP A 68 15.64 -1.51 -0.70
CA ASP A 68 15.51 -2.90 -1.15
C ASP A 68 15.56 -3.03 -2.69
N GLU A 69 15.06 -2.05 -3.43
CA GLU A 69 15.22 -1.96 -4.88
C GLU A 69 16.71 -1.86 -5.25
N SER A 70 17.46 -1.00 -4.56
CA SER A 70 18.90 -0.83 -4.78
C SER A 70 19.70 -2.10 -4.44
N ASP A 71 19.37 -2.76 -3.33
CA ASP A 71 20.12 -3.91 -2.82
C ASP A 71 19.76 -5.23 -3.53
N ASN A 72 18.47 -5.45 -3.79
CA ASN A 72 17.93 -6.75 -4.22
C ASN A 72 17.17 -6.69 -5.55
N GLY A 73 16.77 -5.50 -6.00
CA GLY A 73 16.00 -5.30 -7.21
C GLY A 73 14.54 -5.69 -7.06
N LEU A 74 13.65 -4.71 -7.14
CA LEU A 74 12.20 -4.91 -7.13
C LEU A 74 11.62 -4.88 -8.55
N ILE A 75 10.51 -5.58 -8.76
CA ILE A 75 9.70 -5.50 -9.99
C ILE A 75 8.36 -4.81 -9.75
N ALA A 76 7.86 -4.88 -8.51
CA ALA A 76 6.70 -4.15 -8.03
C ALA A 76 6.84 -3.92 -6.52
N ALA A 77 6.29 -2.82 -6.03
CA ALA A 77 6.19 -2.53 -4.61
C ALA A 77 4.95 -1.68 -4.36
N GLY A 78 4.36 -1.81 -3.19
CA GLY A 78 3.22 -1.00 -2.83
C GLY A 78 3.06 -0.90 -1.33
N LEU A 79 2.30 0.09 -0.93
CA LEU A 79 1.94 0.37 0.45
C LEU A 79 0.43 0.55 0.57
N VAL A 80 -0.08 0.24 1.76
CA VAL A 80 -1.48 0.43 2.13
C VAL A 80 -1.56 1.10 3.49
N PHE A 81 -2.50 2.03 3.62
CA PHE A 81 -2.81 2.69 4.87
C PHE A 81 -4.31 2.92 5.01
N ASP A 82 -4.75 2.96 6.27
CA ASP A 82 -6.12 3.35 6.62
C ASP A 82 -6.21 4.88 6.60
N GLY A 83 -7.06 5.41 5.71
CA GLY A 83 -7.17 6.83 5.43
C GLY A 83 -8.60 7.23 5.10
N GLN A 84 -8.73 8.30 4.32
CA GLN A 84 -10.02 8.82 3.89
C GLN A 84 -10.06 8.97 2.37
N SER A 85 -11.23 8.71 1.81
CA SER A 85 -11.58 8.97 0.43
C SER A 85 -11.53 10.46 0.13
N ARG A 86 -10.94 10.83 -1.01
CA ARG A 86 -10.79 12.23 -1.43
C ARG A 86 -12.11 12.89 -1.83
N SER A 87 -13.15 12.11 -2.16
CA SER A 87 -14.41 12.64 -2.67
C SER A 87 -15.44 12.98 -1.60
N ASP A 88 -15.46 12.24 -0.50
CA ASP A 88 -16.56 12.21 0.46
C ASP A 88 -16.10 12.00 1.91
N GLU A 89 -14.79 12.08 2.17
CA GLU A 89 -14.18 11.90 3.50
C GLU A 89 -14.52 10.55 4.19
N ALA A 90 -15.07 9.60 3.43
CA ALA A 90 -15.39 8.26 3.91
C ALA A 90 -14.10 7.52 4.28
N ALA A 91 -14.14 6.67 5.31
CA ALA A 91 -13.01 5.79 5.63
C ALA A 91 -12.63 4.95 4.40
N ALA A 92 -11.36 4.85 4.10
CA ALA A 92 -10.89 4.18 2.89
C ALA A 92 -9.54 3.49 3.11
N LEU A 93 -9.37 2.36 2.43
CA LEU A 93 -8.05 1.79 2.23
C LEU A 93 -7.38 2.54 1.07
N CYS A 94 -6.26 3.19 1.36
CA CYS A 94 -5.47 3.91 0.37
C CYS A 94 -4.24 3.08 0.03
N PHE A 95 -4.13 2.68 -1.23
CA PHE A 95 -3.02 1.93 -1.77
C PHE A 95 -2.21 2.82 -2.70
N HIS A 96 -0.89 2.71 -2.61
CA HIS A 96 0.03 3.29 -3.58
C HIS A 96 0.93 2.17 -4.08
N ILE A 97 0.83 1.83 -5.37
CA ILE A 97 1.47 0.66 -5.94
C ILE A 97 2.23 1.07 -7.19
N GLU A 98 3.47 0.63 -7.26
CA GLU A 98 4.40 0.97 -8.31
C GLU A 98 5.04 -0.27 -8.92
N ALA A 99 5.45 -0.16 -10.17
CA ALA A 99 6.22 -1.16 -10.88
C ALA A 99 7.51 -0.57 -11.41
N ALA A 100 8.52 -1.43 -11.57
CA ALA A 100 9.86 -1.05 -12.01
C ALA A 100 9.94 -0.45 -13.43
N ASN A 101 8.84 -0.45 -14.18
CA ASN A 101 8.74 0.25 -15.46
C ASN A 101 8.32 1.73 -15.33
N GLY A 102 8.27 2.27 -14.10
CA GLY A 102 7.84 3.63 -13.80
C GLY A 102 6.32 3.82 -13.80
N SER A 103 5.53 2.74 -13.89
CA SER A 103 4.07 2.83 -13.71
C SER A 103 3.72 2.88 -12.23
N ALA A 104 2.94 3.86 -11.82
CA ALA A 104 2.43 3.98 -10.46
C ALA A 104 0.93 4.28 -10.46
N VAL A 105 0.21 3.68 -9.52
CA VAL A 105 -1.23 3.83 -9.35
C VAL A 105 -1.55 4.03 -7.88
N GLU A 106 -2.47 4.95 -7.61
CA GLU A 106 -3.15 5.08 -6.33
C GLU A 106 -4.52 4.39 -6.47
N VAL A 107 -4.83 3.49 -5.55
CA VAL A 107 -6.15 2.86 -5.44
C VAL A 107 -6.75 3.29 -4.12
N ILE A 108 -7.94 3.88 -4.15
CA ILE A 108 -8.70 4.24 -2.96
C ILE A 108 -9.93 3.34 -2.91
N VAL A 109 -10.06 2.56 -1.85
CA VAL A 109 -11.23 1.68 -1.64
C VAL A 109 -11.99 2.17 -0.42
N PRO A 110 -13.04 3.00 -0.61
CA PRO A 110 -13.89 3.43 0.48
C PRO A 110 -14.55 2.21 1.14
N TYR A 111 -14.72 2.26 2.44
CA TYR A 111 -15.38 1.21 3.19
C TYR A 111 -16.28 1.78 4.28
N THR A 112 -17.31 1.01 4.63
CA THR A 112 -18.20 1.29 5.75
C THR A 112 -18.19 0.11 6.72
N ARG A 113 -18.18 0.42 8.01
CA ARG A 113 -18.35 -0.58 9.06
C ARG A 113 -19.84 -0.84 9.24
N GLN A 114 -20.26 -2.07 9.00
CA GLN A 114 -21.62 -2.52 9.25
C GLN A 114 -21.76 -3.08 10.68
N PRO A 115 -22.98 -3.28 11.17
CA PRO A 115 -23.22 -4.08 12.37
C PRO A 115 -22.54 -5.46 12.28
N ASP A 116 -22.22 -6.06 13.43
CA ASP A 116 -21.54 -7.37 13.54
C ASP A 116 -20.08 -7.39 13.01
N SER A 117 -19.40 -6.25 13.02
CA SER A 117 -17.98 -6.11 12.62
C SER A 117 -17.70 -6.47 11.16
N LEU A 118 -18.70 -6.42 10.29
CA LEU A 118 -18.53 -6.60 8.86
C LEU A 118 -18.02 -5.30 8.20
N ILE A 119 -17.14 -5.44 7.21
CA ILE A 119 -16.63 -4.33 6.40
C ILE A 119 -17.24 -4.43 5.01
N ALA A 120 -17.91 -3.37 4.57
CA ALA A 120 -18.46 -3.27 3.22
C ALA A 120 -17.66 -2.27 2.39
N PHE A 121 -16.98 -2.78 1.37
CA PHE A 121 -16.18 -2.00 0.44
C PHE A 121 -17.03 -1.46 -0.71
N ALA A 122 -16.79 -0.22 -1.09
CA ALA A 122 -17.32 0.40 -2.30
C ALA A 122 -16.45 0.06 -3.52
N GLU A 123 -16.83 0.57 -4.69
CA GLU A 123 -16.02 0.42 -5.90
C GLU A 123 -14.65 1.12 -5.73
N PRO A 124 -13.54 0.44 -6.07
CA PRO A 124 -12.21 1.04 -6.04
C PRO A 124 -12.09 2.22 -7.01
N GLN A 125 -11.55 3.32 -6.53
CA GLN A 125 -11.19 4.49 -7.32
C GLN A 125 -9.71 4.39 -7.67
N ILE A 126 -9.38 4.24 -8.96
CA ILE A 126 -8.01 4.05 -9.43
C ILE A 126 -7.55 5.30 -10.18
N SER A 127 -6.40 5.84 -9.78
CA SER A 127 -5.77 7.00 -10.41
C SER A 127 -4.31 6.71 -10.74
N ALA A 128 -3.84 7.16 -11.90
CA ALA A 128 -2.41 7.15 -12.20
C ALA A 128 -1.71 8.25 -11.39
N VAL A 129 -0.56 7.94 -10.81
CA VAL A 129 0.24 8.86 -10.00
C VAL A 129 1.71 8.80 -10.41
N GLU A 130 2.52 9.69 -9.85
CA GLU A 130 3.98 9.64 -10.05
C GLU A 130 4.59 8.52 -9.20
N SER A 131 5.60 7.87 -9.76
CA SER A 131 6.39 6.86 -9.06
C SER A 131 7.30 7.53 -8.04
N GLU A 132 7.25 7.07 -6.80
CA GLU A 132 8.10 7.51 -5.70
C GLU A 132 9.14 6.44 -5.35
N ILE A 133 8.82 5.16 -5.42
CA ILE A 133 9.74 4.05 -5.11
C ILE A 133 10.74 3.87 -6.25
N PHE A 134 10.29 3.86 -7.51
CA PHE A 134 11.13 3.63 -8.69
C PHE A 134 11.56 4.93 -9.38
N THR A 135 11.91 5.96 -8.61
CA THR A 135 12.50 7.18 -9.16
C THR A 135 13.93 6.93 -9.63
N GLU A 136 14.27 7.31 -10.86
CA GLU A 136 15.68 7.41 -11.26
C GLU A 136 16.37 8.40 -10.31
N VAL A 137 17.26 7.89 -9.45
CA VAL A 137 18.20 8.74 -8.74
C VAL A 137 19.17 9.24 -9.79
N GLN A 138 18.91 10.44 -10.33
CA GLN A 138 19.86 11.15 -11.18
C GLN A 138 21.10 11.57 -10.39
#